data_AF-K1T6E1-F1
#
_entry.id   AF-K1T6E1-F1
#
_cell.length_a   1.000
_cell.length_b   1.000
_cell.length_c   1.000
_cell.angle_alpha   90.00
_cell.angle_beta   90.00
_cell.angle_gamma   90.00
#
_symmetry.space_group_name_H-M   'P 1'
#
loop_
_entity.id
_entity.type
_entity.pdbx_description
1 polymer ?
#
loop_
_entity_poly.entity_id
_entity_poly.type
_entity_poly.pdbx_seq_one_letter_code
_entity_poly.pdbx_strand_id
1 'polypeptide(L)'
;KNKVTTEGVFETVDGWLANFEVNMNEDIARIQRLKRRIVSLEEVYMYIGLLTALRVSHDSSDRNLSSSVETYPLNQSQISIFTEEVLKLIREKGQVTAWDLYNVATEIYKPGRTDFPALIPQNGAMAELLLSRLPSEVEIQDAVLVV
;
A
#
# COMPACT_ATOMS: atom_id res chain seq x y z
N LYS A 1 -15.20 18.64 21.36
CA LYS A 1 -13.81 18.86 20.91
C LYS A 1 -12.97 19.25 22.11
N ASN A 2 -12.09 18.37 22.59
CA ASN A 2 -11.17 18.70 23.68
C ASN A 2 -10.12 19.70 23.15
N LYS A 3 -9.86 20.77 23.89
CA LYS A 3 -8.78 21.71 23.57
C LYS A 3 -7.46 20.99 23.85
N VAL A 4 -6.62 20.85 22.82
CA VAL A 4 -5.27 20.29 22.97
C VAL A 4 -4.38 21.37 23.58
N THR A 5 -3.71 21.07 24.70
CA THR A 5 -2.76 21.98 25.33
C THR A 5 -1.44 21.96 24.57
N THR A 6 -0.67 23.05 24.66
CA THR A 6 0.66 23.12 24.06
C THR A 6 1.57 22.02 24.61
N GLU A 7 1.49 21.69 25.91
CA GLU A 7 2.24 20.56 26.47
C GLU A 7 1.84 19.21 25.85
N GLY A 8 0.54 18.96 25.63
CA GLY A 8 0.08 17.72 25.00
C GLY A 8 0.55 17.56 23.55
N VAL A 9 0.77 18.67 22.83
CA VAL A 9 1.39 18.64 21.50
C VAL A 9 2.86 18.24 21.61
N PHE A 10 3.61 18.82 22.55
CA PHE A 10 5.02 18.49 22.74
C PHE A 10 5.23 17.05 23.21
N GLU A 11 4.43 16.54 24.14
CA GLU A 11 4.49 15.13 24.55
C GLU A 11 4.23 14.16 23.38
N THR A 12 3.30 14.50 22.49
CA THR A 12 3.04 13.71 21.28
C THR A 12 4.24 13.76 20.32
N VAL A 13 4.84 14.94 20.12
CA VAL A 13 6.02 15.12 19.26
C VAL A 13 7.23 14.39 19.83
N ASP A 14 7.46 14.44 21.14
CA ASP A 14 8.55 13.73 21.80
C ASP A 14 8.38 12.22 21.69
N GLY A 15 7.14 11.72 21.84
CA GLY A 15 6.82 10.32 21.58
C GLY A 15 7.05 9.89 20.13
N TRP A 16 6.81 10.79 19.17
CA TRP A 16 7.11 10.53 17.75
C TRP A 16 8.61 10.49 17.50
N LEU A 17 9.37 11.45 18.05
CA LEU A 17 10.82 11.53 17.91
C LEU A 17 11.53 10.35 18.57
N ALA A 18 11.07 9.91 19.74
CA ALA A 18 11.62 8.76 20.45
C ALA A 18 11.50 7.44 19.65
N ASN A 19 10.43 7.30 18.87
CA ASN A 19 10.20 6.15 18.01
C ASN A 19 10.61 6.38 16.55
N PHE A 20 11.05 7.59 16.19
CA PHE A 20 11.27 8.00 14.81
C PHE A 20 12.36 7.17 14.13
N GLU A 21 13.49 6.93 14.80
CA GLU A 21 14.58 6.14 14.24
C GLU A 21 14.18 4.68 14.00
N VAL A 22 13.46 4.07 14.95
CA VAL A 22 12.97 2.68 14.83
C VAL A 22 11.95 2.58 13.68
N ASN A 23 10.96 3.47 13.66
CA ASN A 23 9.94 3.51 12.62
C ASN A 23 10.55 3.77 11.22
N MET A 24 11.52 4.70 11.14
CA MET A 24 12.22 5.00 9.89
C MET A 24 13.03 3.80 9.39
N ASN A 25 13.71 3.07 10.28
CA ASN A 25 14.48 1.88 9.90
C ASN A 25 13.56 0.76 9.39
N GLU A 26 12.42 0.54 10.04
CA GLU A 26 11.41 -0.42 9.57
C GLU A 26 10.83 -0.03 8.21
N ASP A 27 10.53 1.25 8.01
CA ASP A 27 10.01 1.76 6.73
C ASP A 27 11.05 1.64 5.61
N ILE A 28 12.33 1.90 5.89
CA ILE A 28 13.41 1.66 4.94
C ILE A 28 13.47 0.18 4.56
N ALA A 29 13.38 -0.74 5.54
CA ALA A 29 13.40 -2.18 5.28
C ALA A 29 12.21 -2.62 4.41
N ARG A 30 11.00 -2.14 4.69
CA ARG A 30 9.80 -2.37 3.88
C ARG A 30 9.97 -1.88 2.44
N ILE A 31 10.47 -0.66 2.26
CA ILE A 31 10.74 -0.07 0.94
C ILE A 31 11.77 -0.93 0.17
N GLN A 32 12.84 -1.37 0.81
CA GLN A 32 13.85 -2.21 0.17
C GLN A 32 13.29 -3.57 -0.25
N ARG A 33 12.42 -4.18 0.57
CA ARG A 33 11.73 -5.42 0.21
C ARG A 33 10.82 -5.24 -1.01
N LEU A 34 10.06 -4.15 -1.07
CA LEU A 34 9.23 -3.81 -2.24
C LEU A 34 10.06 -3.59 -3.51
N LYS A 35 11.22 -2.93 -3.40
CA LYS A 35 12.13 -2.67 -4.52
C LYS A 35 12.76 -3.94 -5.09
N ARG A 36 12.98 -4.96 -4.26
CA ARG A 36 13.59 -6.23 -4.69
C ARG A 36 12.59 -7.20 -5.30
N ARG A 37 11.30 -7.07 -4.96
CA ARG A 37 10.27 -7.97 -5.46
C ARG A 37 9.87 -7.62 -6.90
N ILE A 38 10.41 -8.36 -7.87
CA ILE A 38 9.91 -8.37 -9.26
C ILE A 38 8.50 -8.95 -9.25
N VAL A 39 7.55 -8.34 -9.96
CA VAL A 39 6.16 -8.81 -10.09
C VAL A 39 5.93 -9.27 -11.52
N SER A 40 5.45 -10.51 -11.68
CA SER A 40 5.10 -11.06 -13.00
C SER A 40 3.82 -10.45 -13.55
N LEU A 41 3.58 -10.60 -14.85
CA LEU A 41 2.36 -10.10 -15.49
C LEU A 41 1.09 -10.75 -14.93
N GLU A 42 1.15 -12.05 -14.61
CA GLU A 42 0.05 -12.78 -13.97
C GLU A 42 -0.28 -12.21 -12.59
N GLU A 43 0.75 -11.90 -11.80
CA GLU A 43 0.59 -11.26 -10.49
C GLU A 43 0.04 -9.84 -10.61
N VAL A 44 0.42 -9.09 -11.64
CA VAL A 44 -0.17 -7.76 -11.92
C VAL A 44 -1.68 -7.89 -12.15
N TYR A 45 -2.12 -8.84 -12.97
CA TYR A 45 -3.55 -9.09 -13.18
C TYR A 45 -4.24 -9.56 -11.91
N MET A 46 -3.59 -10.38 -11.09
CA MET A 46 -4.08 -10.78 -9.78
C MET A 46 -4.27 -9.56 -8.86
N TYR A 47 -3.30 -8.64 -8.79
CA TYR A 47 -3.42 -7.42 -7.98
C TYR A 47 -4.59 -6.55 -8.46
N ILE A 48 -4.78 -6.38 -9.77
CA ILE A 48 -5.91 -5.64 -10.33
C ILE A 48 -7.26 -6.28 -9.92
N GLY A 49 -7.34 -7.61 -10.02
CA GLY A 49 -8.51 -8.37 -9.57
C GLY A 49 -8.78 -8.22 -8.08
N LEU A 50 -7.73 -8.29 -7.24
CA LEU A 50 -7.82 -8.09 -5.79
C LEU A 50 -8.28 -6.68 -5.43
N LEU A 51 -7.73 -5.64 -6.07
CA LEU A 51 -8.15 -4.25 -5.86
C LEU A 51 -9.64 -4.07 -6.14
N THR A 52 -10.13 -4.68 -7.22
CA THR A 52 -11.55 -4.68 -7.57
C THR A 52 -12.39 -5.43 -6.54
N ALA A 53 -11.94 -6.62 -6.11
CA ALA A 53 -12.64 -7.43 -5.13
C ALA A 53 -12.75 -6.73 -3.76
N LEU A 54 -11.66 -6.10 -3.29
CA LEU A 54 -11.64 -5.35 -2.03
C LEU A 54 -12.62 -4.17 -2.07
N ARG A 55 -12.59 -3.39 -3.15
CA ARG A 55 -13.51 -2.27 -3.35
C ARG A 55 -14.97 -2.73 -3.40
N VAL A 56 -15.29 -3.74 -4.22
CA VAL A 56 -16.64 -4.31 -4.31
C VAL A 56 -17.11 -4.83 -2.96
N SER A 57 -16.21 -5.47 -2.20
CA SER A 57 -16.55 -6.02 -0.90
C SER A 57 -16.96 -4.92 0.06
N HIS A 58 -16.13 -3.89 0.20
CA HIS A 58 -16.41 -2.72 1.04
C HIS A 58 -17.71 -2.00 0.65
N ASP A 59 -17.94 -1.77 -0.65
CA ASP A 59 -19.11 -1.02 -1.15
C ASP A 59 -20.40 -1.86 -1.24
N SER A 60 -20.33 -3.14 -0.87
CA SER A 60 -21.46 -4.05 -0.97
C SER A 60 -22.61 -3.68 -0.03
N SER A 61 -23.84 -3.83 -0.51
CA SER A 61 -25.03 -3.74 0.34
C SER A 61 -25.17 -4.94 1.30
N ASP A 62 -24.47 -6.05 1.02
CA ASP A 62 -24.38 -7.19 1.94
C ASP A 62 -23.44 -6.85 3.11
N ARG A 63 -23.99 -6.89 4.34
CA ARG A 63 -23.26 -6.56 5.56
C ARG A 63 -22.19 -7.58 5.94
N ASN A 64 -22.37 -8.84 5.54
CA ASN A 64 -21.34 -9.86 5.76
C ASN A 64 -20.11 -9.59 4.88
N LEU A 65 -20.34 -9.08 3.67
CA LEU A 65 -19.26 -8.76 2.74
C LEU A 65 -18.60 -7.42 3.06
N SER A 66 -19.39 -6.36 3.31
CA SER A 66 -18.85 -5.02 3.60
C SER A 66 -18.10 -4.92 4.93
N SER A 67 -18.44 -5.73 5.93
CA SER A 67 -17.70 -5.75 7.20
C SER A 67 -16.32 -6.41 7.11
N SER A 68 -16.01 -7.11 6.01
CA SER A 68 -14.73 -7.81 5.83
C SER A 68 -13.58 -6.90 5.37
N VAL A 69 -13.90 -5.71 4.85
CA VAL A 69 -12.91 -4.75 4.34
C VAL A 69 -13.24 -3.38 4.93
N GLU A 70 -12.38 -2.85 5.79
CA GLU A 70 -12.57 -1.53 6.40
C GLU A 70 -12.21 -0.40 5.44
N THR A 71 -11.15 -0.57 4.64
CA THR A 71 -10.70 0.43 3.67
C THR A 71 -10.14 -0.28 2.44
N TYR A 72 -10.64 0.09 1.25
CA TYR A 72 -10.08 -0.40 -0.01
C TYR A 72 -8.95 0.51 -0.50
N PRO A 73 -7.93 0.00 -1.22
CA PRO A 73 -6.81 0.83 -1.67
C PRO A 73 -7.15 1.83 -2.77
N LEU A 74 -8.01 1.44 -3.73
CA LEU A 74 -8.36 2.27 -4.88
C LEU A 74 -9.86 2.14 -5.19
N ASN A 75 -10.49 3.25 -5.53
CA ASN A 75 -11.87 3.29 -6.02
C ASN A 75 -11.95 2.89 -7.50
N GLN A 76 -13.17 2.83 -8.06
CA GLN A 76 -13.40 2.32 -9.41
C GLN A 76 -12.63 3.09 -10.50
N SER A 77 -12.64 4.43 -10.48
CA SER A 77 -11.94 5.21 -11.50
C SER A 77 -10.42 5.12 -11.34
N GLN A 78 -9.95 5.09 -10.10
CA GLN A 78 -8.54 4.93 -9.76
C GLN A 78 -7.99 3.56 -10.20
N ILE A 79 -8.76 2.47 -10.06
CA ILE A 79 -8.36 1.13 -10.53
C ILE A 79 -8.13 1.13 -12.05
N SER A 80 -9.00 1.80 -12.82
CA SER A 80 -8.80 1.91 -14.28
C SER A 80 -7.53 2.67 -14.61
N ILE A 81 -7.27 3.81 -13.95
CA ILE A 81 -6.04 4.60 -14.15
C ILE A 81 -4.81 3.78 -13.76
N PHE A 82 -4.82 3.15 -12.59
CA PHE A 82 -3.75 2.29 -12.11
C PHE A 82 -3.42 1.19 -13.12
N THR A 83 -4.46 0.50 -13.62
CA THR A 83 -4.30 -0.57 -14.61
C THR A 83 -3.63 -0.07 -15.87
N GLU A 84 -4.07 1.06 -16.41
CA GLU A 84 -3.50 1.65 -17.62
C GLU A 84 -2.02 2.02 -17.42
N GLU A 85 -1.70 2.73 -16.33
CA GLU A 85 -0.34 3.19 -16.06
C GLU A 85 0.63 2.04 -15.78
N VAL A 86 0.19 0.98 -15.10
CA VAL A 86 1.01 -0.23 -14.90
C VAL A 86 1.29 -0.93 -16.22
N LEU A 87 0.29 -1.07 -17.10
CA LEU A 87 0.47 -1.71 -18.40
C LEU A 87 1.43 -0.91 -19.31
N LYS A 88 1.34 0.43 -19.28
CA LYS A 88 2.33 1.30 -19.95
C LYS A 88 3.72 1.09 -19.39
N LEU A 89 3.87 1.08 -18.06
CA LEU A 89 5.15 0.90 -17.39
C LEU A 89 5.80 -0.46 -17.72
N ILE A 90 5.01 -1.54 -17.77
CA ILE A 90 5.50 -2.87 -18.17
C ILE A 90 5.99 -2.83 -19.62
N ARG A 91 5.26 -2.17 -20.51
CA ARG A 91 5.67 -2.04 -21.92
C ARG A 91 6.98 -1.26 -22.08
N GLU A 92 7.20 -0.23 -21.27
CA GLU A 92 8.40 0.61 -21.32
C GLU A 92 9.62 -0.04 -20.66
N LYS A 93 9.43 -0.64 -19.47
CA LYS A 93 10.51 -1.14 -18.61
C LYS A 93 10.78 -2.64 -18.78
N GLY A 94 9.82 -3.39 -19.32
CA GLY A 94 9.86 -4.85 -19.48
C GLY A 94 9.62 -5.63 -18.18
N GLN A 95 10.12 -5.13 -17.05
CA GLN A 95 9.91 -5.70 -15.72
C GLN A 95 9.51 -4.63 -14.72
N VAL A 96 8.59 -4.97 -13.82
CA VAL A 96 8.12 -4.09 -12.74
C VAL A 96 8.33 -4.74 -11.39
N THR A 97 8.48 -3.91 -10.37
CA THR A 97 8.63 -4.32 -8.97
C THR A 97 7.38 -3.97 -8.17
N ALA A 98 7.22 -4.56 -6.98
CA ALA A 98 6.14 -4.16 -6.06
C ALA A 98 6.27 -2.68 -5.68
N TRP A 99 7.50 -2.15 -5.62
CA TRP A 99 7.74 -0.72 -5.45
C TRP A 99 7.23 0.13 -6.62
N ASP A 100 7.38 -0.34 -7.86
CA ASP A 100 6.84 0.35 -9.02
C ASP A 100 5.29 0.42 -8.96
N LEU A 101 4.64 -0.69 -8.58
CA LEU A 101 3.18 -0.72 -8.39
C LEU A 101 2.75 0.25 -7.27
N TYR A 102 3.47 0.25 -6.15
CA TYR A 102 3.20 1.19 -5.06
C TYR A 102 3.29 2.64 -5.55
N ASN A 103 4.35 3.00 -6.29
CA ASN A 103 4.51 4.37 -6.78
C ASN A 103 3.39 4.79 -7.73
N VAL A 104 3.00 3.93 -8.67
CA VAL A 104 1.87 4.21 -9.59
C VAL A 104 0.60 4.51 -8.79
N ALA A 105 0.31 3.75 -7.74
CA ALA A 105 -0.83 4.04 -6.86
C ALA A 105 -0.65 5.36 -6.09
N THR A 106 0.55 5.66 -5.58
CA THR A 106 0.81 6.92 -4.85
C THR A 106 0.64 8.17 -5.71
N GLU A 107 0.95 8.10 -7.01
CA GLU A 107 0.73 9.19 -7.96
C GLU A 107 -0.76 9.51 -8.15
N ILE A 108 -1.64 8.53 -7.92
CA ILE A 108 -3.09 8.70 -8.00
C ILE A 108 -3.63 9.40 -6.75
N TYR A 109 -3.02 9.18 -5.59
CA TYR A 109 -3.38 9.82 -4.31
C TYR A 109 -2.96 11.29 -4.22
N LYS A 110 -2.24 11.85 -5.20
CA LYS A 110 -1.77 13.25 -5.11
C LYS A 110 -2.95 14.25 -5.05
N PRO A 111 -2.81 15.34 -4.26
CA PRO A 111 -3.84 16.37 -4.13
C PRO A 111 -4.31 16.90 -5.50
N GLY A 112 -5.63 17.04 -5.67
CA GLY A 112 -6.25 17.43 -6.94
C GLY A 112 -6.67 16.27 -7.85
N ARG A 113 -6.35 15.01 -7.49
CA ARG A 113 -6.81 13.80 -8.18
C ARG A 113 -7.70 12.88 -7.33
N THR A 114 -7.59 12.96 -6.01
CA THR A 114 -8.34 12.14 -5.05
C THR A 114 -8.83 12.97 -3.86
N ASP A 115 -10.00 12.64 -3.31
CA ASP A 115 -10.60 13.34 -2.17
C ASP A 115 -9.74 13.25 -0.90
N PHE A 116 -9.48 14.42 -0.29
CA PHE A 116 -8.49 14.62 0.79
C PHE A 116 -8.67 13.71 2.02
N PRO A 117 -9.90 13.40 2.51
CA PRO A 117 -10.08 12.55 3.67
C PRO A 117 -9.71 11.08 3.46
N ALA A 118 -9.74 10.59 2.21
CA ALA A 118 -9.52 9.17 1.91
C ALA A 118 -8.05 8.83 1.64
N LEU A 119 -7.18 9.82 1.46
CA LEU A 119 -5.80 9.63 0.98
C LEU A 119 -4.93 8.75 1.88
N ILE A 120 -4.90 9.07 3.17
CA ILE A 120 -4.00 8.39 4.12
C ILE A 120 -4.44 6.94 4.33
N PRO A 121 -5.73 6.64 4.63
CA PRO A 121 -6.18 5.26 4.79
C PRO A 121 -6.01 4.41 3.53
N GLN A 122 -6.34 4.96 2.35
CA GLN A 122 -6.22 4.23 1.08
C GLN A 122 -4.77 3.90 0.72
N ASN A 123 -3.86 4.86 0.93
CA ASN A 123 -2.44 4.62 0.70
C ASN A 123 -1.87 3.56 1.65
N GLY A 124 -2.29 3.59 2.92
CA GLY A 124 -1.95 2.56 3.90
C GLY A 124 -2.41 1.17 3.46
N ALA A 125 -3.67 1.04 3.04
CA ALA A 125 -4.23 -0.22 2.54
C ALA A 125 -3.48 -0.75 1.29
N MET A 126 -2.99 0.14 0.41
CA MET A 126 -2.16 -0.26 -0.72
C MET A 126 -0.80 -0.82 -0.29
N ALA A 127 -0.14 -0.16 0.67
CA ALA A 127 1.13 -0.64 1.21
C ALA A 127 0.97 -2.02 1.86
N GLU A 128 -0.07 -2.21 2.68
CA GLU A 128 -0.37 -3.49 3.33
C GLU A 128 -0.67 -4.59 2.32
N LEU A 129 -1.47 -4.31 1.28
CA LEU A 129 -1.76 -5.28 0.22
C LEU A 129 -0.47 -5.81 -0.41
N LEU A 130 0.46 -4.93 -0.79
CA LEU A 130 1.70 -5.33 -1.43
C LEU A 130 2.65 -6.06 -0.45
N LEU A 131 2.77 -5.56 0.78
CA LEU A 131 3.62 -6.16 1.82
C LEU A 131 3.14 -7.55 2.24
N SER A 132 1.82 -7.77 2.31
CA SER A 132 1.22 -9.07 2.67
C SER A 132 1.54 -10.19 1.69
N ARG A 133 2.01 -9.85 0.48
CA ARG A 133 2.39 -10.79 -0.59
C ARG A 133 3.90 -10.95 -0.73
N LEU A 134 4.68 -10.30 0.14
CA LEU A 134 6.10 -10.54 0.25
C LEU A 134 6.35 -11.69 1.23
N PRO A 135 7.29 -12.61 0.93
CA PRO A 135 7.71 -13.60 1.89
C PRO A 135 8.22 -12.94 3.17
N SER A 136 8.01 -13.60 4.31
CA SER A 136 8.52 -13.13 5.59
C SER A 136 10.05 -13.21 5.62
N GLU A 137 10.72 -12.42 6.46
CA GLU A 137 12.19 -12.43 6.54
C GLU A 137 12.75 -13.81 6.91
N VAL A 138 11.96 -14.60 7.66
CA VAL A 138 12.25 -15.99 8.04
C VAL A 138 12.30 -16.91 6.82
N GLU A 139 11.34 -16.77 5.90
CA GLU A 139 11.29 -17.58 4.66
C GLU A 139 12.46 -17.29 3.72
N ILE A 140 13.04 -16.08 3.77
CA ILE A 140 14.21 -15.71 2.97
C ILE A 140 15.49 -16.38 3.53
N GLN A 141 15.63 -16.49 4.85
CA GLN A 141 16.78 -17.16 5.48
C GLN A 141 16.76 -18.67 5.25
N ASP A 142 15.59 -19.30 5.34
CA ASP A 142 15.44 -20.74 5.08
C ASP A 142 15.74 -21.08 3.61
N ALA A 143 15.35 -20.23 2.65
CA ALA A 143 15.66 -20.43 1.23
C ALA A 143 17.17 -20.33 0.91
N VAL A 144 17.94 -19.55 1.68
CA VAL A 144 19.39 -19.39 1.50
C VAL A 144 20.18 -20.55 2.13
N LEU A 145 19.64 -21.18 3.18
CA LEU A 145 20.27 -22.31 3.87
C LEU A 145 20.09 -23.66 3.15
N VAL A 146 19.21 -23.72 2.14
CA VAL A 146 18.86 -24.94 1.40
C VAL A 146 19.58 -25.03 0.03
N VAL A 147 20.42 -24.05 -0.31
CA VAL A 147 21.23 -24.01 -1.56
C VAL A 147 22.70 -24.31 -1.30
#